data_AF-A0AAV1J9S2-F1
#
_entry.id   AF-A0AAV1J9S2-F1
#
_cell.length_a   1.000
_cell.length_b   1.000
_cell.length_c   1.000
_cell.angle_alpha   90.00
_cell.angle_beta   90.00
_cell.angle_gamma   90.00
#
_symmetry.space_group_name_H-M   'P 1'
#
loop_
_entity.id
_entity.type
_entity.pdbx_description
1 polymer ?
#
loop_
_entity_poly.entity_id
_entity_poly.type
_entity_poly.pdbx_seq_one_letter_code
_entity_poly.pdbx_strand_id
1 'polypeptide(L)'
;MQKEVTPKYKEMKVYPDRELLTWEKWIEIRAEETQHLAQKTNRPPADLAMNLLEKLREDKERKIVLEHAQIEKKPTVRGCLWEQPQRLKQSCYCKPVYEVQRTRSEQGRPRVIQHIGVPKIIQETEKGLSGSPERNPCDSLNHEYTKYREKREKDLKDKIEKIDPHRQVSIYIDK
;
A
#
# COMPACT_ATOMS: atom_id res chain seq x y z
N MET A 1 -22.78 -53.32 -36.79
CA MET A 1 -23.41 -52.79 -35.57
C MET A 1 -22.33 -52.48 -34.56
N GLN A 2 -21.89 -51.22 -34.48
CA GLN A 2 -20.89 -50.76 -33.53
C GLN A 2 -21.59 -50.51 -32.19
N LYS A 3 -21.13 -51.15 -31.11
CA LYS A 3 -21.63 -50.89 -29.76
C LYS A 3 -20.87 -49.70 -29.21
N GLU A 4 -21.56 -48.59 -29.01
CA GLU A 4 -21.03 -47.43 -28.31
C GLU A 4 -20.74 -47.81 -26.86
N VAL A 5 -19.46 -47.82 -26.50
CA VAL A 5 -19.02 -48.01 -25.12
C VAL A 5 -19.02 -46.64 -24.47
N THR A 6 -20.13 -46.26 -23.84
CA THR A 6 -20.17 -45.09 -22.97
C THR A 6 -19.28 -45.35 -21.75
N PRO A 7 -18.31 -44.47 -21.42
CA PRO A 7 -17.49 -44.71 -20.26
C PRO A 7 -18.34 -44.55 -19.00
N LYS A 8 -18.36 -45.60 -18.16
CA LYS A 8 -18.88 -45.56 -16.78
C LYS A 8 -17.98 -44.70 -15.90
N TYR A 9 -17.88 -43.39 -16.14
CA TYR A 9 -17.52 -42.50 -15.04
C TYR A 9 -18.74 -42.48 -14.11
N LYS A 10 -18.69 -43.37 -13.12
CA LYS A 10 -19.60 -43.40 -11.99
C LYS A 10 -19.79 -41.97 -11.50
N GLU A 11 -21.04 -41.57 -11.33
CA GLU A 11 -21.45 -40.43 -10.52
C GLU A 11 -20.89 -40.64 -9.10
N MET A 12 -19.65 -40.22 -8.86
CA MET A 12 -19.10 -40.15 -7.52
C MET A 12 -19.83 -39.03 -6.81
N LYS A 13 -20.64 -39.37 -5.81
CA LYS A 13 -21.16 -38.39 -4.85
C LYS A 13 -19.94 -37.80 -4.13
N VAL A 14 -19.50 -36.64 -4.60
CA VAL A 14 -18.48 -35.84 -3.93
C VAL A 14 -19.12 -35.34 -2.65
N TYR A 15 -18.77 -35.94 -1.53
CA TYR A 15 -19.14 -35.41 -0.23
C TYR A 15 -18.29 -34.16 0.04
N PRO A 16 -18.90 -33.03 0.44
CA PRO A 16 -18.15 -31.83 0.75
C PRO A 16 -17.17 -32.11 1.89
N ASP A 17 -15.96 -31.55 1.77
CA ASP A 17 -14.94 -31.68 2.80
C ASP A 17 -15.46 -31.10 4.13
N ARG A 18 -15.23 -31.80 5.23
CA ARG A 18 -15.64 -31.33 6.57
C ARG A 18 -14.93 -30.02 6.92
N GLU A 19 -13.69 -29.86 6.47
CA GLU A 19 -12.94 -28.62 6.71
C GLU A 19 -13.59 -27.45 5.98
N LEU A 20 -14.04 -27.66 4.74
CA LEU A 20 -14.75 -26.65 3.95
C LEU A 20 -16.07 -26.25 4.63
N LEU A 21 -16.89 -27.23 5.04
CA LEU A 21 -18.14 -26.95 5.76
C LEU A 21 -17.93 -26.20 7.07
N THR A 22 -16.84 -26.51 7.78
CA THR A 22 -16.51 -25.82 9.04
C THR A 22 -16.06 -24.39 8.76
N TRP A 23 -15.26 -24.20 7.72
CA TRP A 23 -14.82 -22.88 7.27
C TRP A 23 -15.98 -21.99 6.81
N GLU A 24 -16.92 -22.52 6.01
CA GLU A 24 -18.14 -21.83 5.59
C GLU A 24 -18.96 -21.35 6.79
N LYS A 25 -19.17 -22.22 7.79
CA LYS A 25 -19.84 -21.84 9.04
C LYS A 25 -19.12 -20.72 9.78
N TRP A 26 -17.79 -20.75 9.84
CA TRP A 26 -17.02 -19.68 10.47
C TRP A 26 -17.12 -18.36 9.72
N ILE A 27 -17.28 -18.39 8.39
CA ILE A 27 -17.56 -17.20 7.59
C ILE A 27 -18.94 -16.64 7.91
N GLU A 28 -19.96 -17.49 7.96
CA GLU A 28 -21.33 -17.09 8.30
C GLU A 28 -21.39 -16.45 9.69
N ILE A 29 -20.83 -17.11 10.71
CA ILE A 29 -20.78 -16.58 12.08
C ILE A 29 -20.10 -15.20 12.12
N ARG A 30 -18.98 -15.06 11.40
CA ARG A 30 -18.26 -13.77 11.34
C ARG A 30 -19.08 -12.69 10.64
N ALA A 31 -19.81 -13.03 9.58
CA ALA A 31 -20.69 -12.10 8.89
C ALA A 31 -21.84 -11.64 9.82
N GLU A 32 -22.42 -12.56 10.59
CA GLU A 32 -23.48 -12.23 11.56
C GLU A 32 -22.96 -11.33 12.70
N GLU A 33 -21.80 -11.66 13.26
CA GLU A 33 -21.19 -10.87 14.33
C GLU A 33 -20.83 -9.45 13.88
N THR A 34 -20.25 -9.32 12.68
CA THR A 34 -19.90 -8.00 12.12
C THR A 34 -21.14 -7.14 11.85
N GLN A 35 -22.22 -7.73 11.32
CA GLN A 35 -23.49 -7.03 11.15
C GLN A 35 -24.12 -6.62 12.48
N HIS A 36 -24.11 -7.50 13.47
CA HIS A 36 -24.65 -7.22 14.80
C HIS A 36 -23.87 -6.10 15.50
N LEU A 37 -22.54 -6.08 15.37
CA LEU A 37 -21.71 -4.98 15.88
C LEU A 37 -21.96 -3.66 15.13
N ALA A 38 -22.14 -3.72 13.80
CA ALA A 38 -22.46 -2.55 12.98
C ALA A 38 -23.76 -1.90 13.42
N GLN A 39 -24.80 -2.71 13.65
CA GLN A 39 -26.10 -2.26 14.18
C GLN A 39 -25.95 -1.63 15.57
N LYS A 40 -25.18 -2.24 16.47
CA LYS A 40 -24.97 -1.71 17.84
C LYS A 40 -24.20 -0.39 17.86
N THR A 41 -23.25 -0.22 16.95
CA THR A 41 -22.36 0.95 16.91
C THR A 41 -22.83 2.04 15.97
N ASN A 42 -23.89 1.79 15.17
CA ASN A 42 -24.35 2.65 14.08
C ASN A 42 -23.21 3.02 13.11
N ARG A 43 -22.31 2.07 12.83
CA ARG A 43 -21.18 2.24 11.92
C ARG A 43 -21.21 1.15 10.85
N PRO A 44 -20.76 1.42 9.62
CA PRO A 44 -20.71 0.40 8.58
C PRO A 44 -19.76 -0.74 8.99
N PRO A 45 -20.03 -2.01 8.59
CA PRO A 45 -19.14 -3.15 8.86
C PRO A 45 -17.70 -2.92 8.41
N ALA A 46 -17.50 -2.20 7.30
CA ALA A 46 -16.19 -1.76 6.84
C ALA A 46 -15.41 -1.02 7.94
N ASP A 47 -16.05 -0.11 8.69
CA ASP A 47 -15.42 0.70 9.76
C ASP A 47 -15.02 -0.09 11.01
N LEU A 48 -15.56 -1.30 11.16
CA LEU A 48 -15.26 -2.18 12.29
C LEU A 48 -14.02 -3.05 12.05
N ALA A 49 -13.53 -3.12 10.82
CA ALA A 49 -12.33 -3.87 10.50
C ALA A 49 -11.09 -3.23 11.14
N MET A 50 -10.36 -4.00 11.95
CA MET A 50 -9.12 -3.54 12.60
C MET A 50 -7.99 -3.18 11.60
N ASN A 51 -8.13 -3.58 10.33
CA ASN A 51 -7.15 -3.36 9.26
C ASN A 51 -7.45 -2.15 8.35
N LEU A 52 -8.30 -1.23 8.77
CA LEU A 52 -8.57 0.05 8.08
C LEU A 52 -7.39 1.03 8.03
N LEU A 53 -6.16 0.54 8.10
CA LEU A 53 -4.95 1.31 7.87
C LEU A 53 -4.78 1.69 6.38
N GLU A 54 -5.86 1.73 5.60
CA GLU A 54 -5.83 1.87 4.13
C GLU A 54 -5.23 3.18 3.65
N LYS A 55 -5.21 4.25 4.47
CA LYS A 55 -4.53 5.51 4.09
C LYS A 55 -3.11 5.67 4.62
N LEU A 56 -2.65 4.84 5.56
CA LEU A 56 -1.25 4.91 6.01
C LEU A 56 -0.27 4.62 4.87
N ARG A 57 -0.68 3.75 3.94
CA ARG A 57 0.11 3.45 2.75
C ARG A 57 0.18 4.67 1.83
N GLU A 58 -0.96 5.22 1.43
CA GLU A 58 -1.02 6.39 0.55
C GLU A 58 -0.26 7.57 1.13
N ASP A 59 -0.40 7.82 2.43
CA ASP A 59 0.35 8.87 3.12
C ASP A 59 1.85 8.58 3.16
N LYS A 60 2.25 7.32 3.35
CA LYS A 60 3.66 6.93 3.33
C LYS A 60 4.27 7.03 1.93
N GLU A 61 3.56 6.58 0.90
CA GLU A 61 3.98 6.71 -0.50
C GLU A 61 4.09 8.17 -0.89
N ARG A 62 3.09 8.99 -0.55
CA ARG A 62 3.06 10.43 -0.81
C ARG A 62 4.17 11.17 -0.06
N LYS A 63 4.45 10.82 1.20
CA LYS A 63 5.57 11.36 1.97
C LYS A 63 6.92 11.01 1.33
N ILE A 64 7.11 9.75 0.94
CA ILE A 64 8.32 9.30 0.24
C ILE A 64 8.51 10.10 -1.06
N VAL A 65 7.46 10.22 -1.88
CA VAL A 65 7.52 10.98 -3.14
C VAL A 65 7.91 12.44 -2.89
N LEU A 66 7.32 13.08 -1.89
CA LEU A 66 7.68 14.45 -1.50
C LEU A 66 9.13 14.58 -1.03
N GLU A 67 9.62 13.67 -0.20
CA GLU A 67 11.02 13.65 0.25
C GLU A 67 11.99 13.54 -0.93
N HIS A 68 11.70 12.65 -1.90
CA HIS A 68 12.51 12.51 -3.11
C HIS A 68 12.42 13.75 -4.03
N ALA A 69 11.25 14.38 -4.15
CA ALA A 69 11.07 15.58 -4.98
C ALA A 69 11.79 16.82 -4.44
N GLN A 70 12.09 16.87 -3.13
CA GLN A 70 12.80 17.99 -2.52
C GLN A 70 14.30 18.05 -2.90
N ILE A 71 14.87 16.95 -3.37
CA ILE A 71 16.30 16.86 -3.68
C ILE A 71 16.56 17.53 -5.04
N GLU A 72 17.18 18.72 -5.03
CA GLU A 72 17.48 19.49 -6.25
C GLU A 72 18.57 18.85 -7.12
N LYS A 73 19.63 18.39 -6.48
CA LYS A 73 20.73 17.66 -7.12
C LYS A 73 21.03 16.44 -6.27
N LYS A 74 20.97 15.26 -6.89
CA LYS A 74 21.47 14.05 -6.23
C LYS A 74 22.95 14.28 -5.94
N PRO A 75 23.40 14.22 -4.68
CA PRO A 75 24.79 14.49 -4.36
C PRO A 75 25.66 13.53 -5.18
N THR A 76 26.64 14.07 -5.91
CA THR A 76 27.56 13.33 -6.79
C THR A 76 28.61 12.51 -6.03
N VAL A 77 28.35 12.16 -4.77
CA VAL A 77 29.21 11.31 -3.92
C VAL A 77 29.13 9.85 -4.38
N ARG A 78 29.48 9.57 -5.63
CA ARG A 78 29.80 8.22 -6.06
C ARG A 78 31.31 8.15 -6.22
N GLY A 79 31.86 7.07 -5.72
CA GLY A 79 32.15 6.00 -6.68
C GLY A 79 31.36 4.73 -6.38
N CYS A 80 31.95 3.58 -6.70
CA CYS A 80 31.28 2.29 -6.88
C CYS A 80 30.60 1.72 -5.61
N LEU A 81 29.76 0.70 -5.76
CA LEU A 81 29.13 -0.05 -4.63
C LEU A 81 30.17 -0.62 -3.64
N TRP A 82 31.43 -0.74 -4.09
CA TRP A 82 32.59 -1.23 -3.35
C TRP A 82 33.45 -0.13 -2.73
N GLU A 83 33.09 1.15 -2.90
CA GLU A 83 33.85 2.26 -2.34
C GLU A 83 33.39 2.64 -0.94
N GLN A 84 34.39 2.83 -0.07
CA GLN A 84 34.16 3.18 1.32
C GLN A 84 33.61 4.62 1.43
N PRO A 85 32.58 4.87 2.25
CA PRO A 85 31.99 6.20 2.39
C PRO A 85 33.02 7.23 2.85
N GLN A 86 32.88 8.46 2.35
CA GLN A 86 33.79 9.55 2.67
C GLN A 86 33.70 9.88 4.17
N ARG A 87 34.82 9.73 4.87
CA ARG A 87 34.95 10.08 6.29
C ARG A 87 35.04 11.60 6.43
N LEU A 88 34.30 12.17 7.37
CA LEU A 88 34.45 13.57 7.73
C LEU A 88 35.81 13.79 8.42
N LYS A 89 36.44 14.95 8.17
CA LYS A 89 37.71 15.29 8.80
C LYS A 89 37.55 15.29 10.32
N GLN A 90 38.31 14.45 11.00
CA GLN A 90 38.36 14.41 12.46
C GLN A 90 39.54 15.24 12.96
N SER A 91 39.33 15.97 14.05
CA SER A 91 40.40 16.70 14.74
C SER A 91 41.30 15.78 15.58
N CYS A 92 40.78 14.63 16.04
CA CYS A 92 41.51 13.67 16.87
C CYS A 92 40.98 12.24 16.68
N TYR A 93 41.88 11.26 16.82
CA TYR A 93 41.59 9.82 16.65
C TYR A 93 40.76 9.20 17.77
N CYS A 94 40.57 9.92 18.88
CA CYS A 94 39.77 9.48 20.03
C CYS A 94 38.28 9.82 19.92
N LYS A 95 37.84 10.48 18.83
CA LYS A 95 36.43 10.78 18.56
C LYS A 95 35.83 9.75 17.58
N PRO A 96 34.51 9.50 17.65
CA PRO A 96 33.83 8.61 16.71
C PRO A 96 33.99 9.09 15.27
N VAL A 97 34.27 8.14 14.36
CA VAL A 97 34.39 8.40 12.92
C VAL A 97 33.01 8.62 12.34
N TYR A 98 32.73 9.86 11.95
CA TYR A 98 31.50 10.20 11.26
C TYR A 98 31.70 9.99 9.76
N GLU A 99 30.92 9.07 9.20
CA GLU A 99 30.88 8.79 7.77
C GLU A 99 29.69 9.51 7.14
N VAL A 100 29.91 10.15 5.98
CA VAL A 100 28.82 10.76 5.23
C VAL A 100 28.05 9.63 4.53
N GLN A 101 26.89 9.28 5.07
CA GLN A 101 25.97 8.34 4.43
C GLN A 101 24.88 9.10 3.68
N ARG A 102 24.65 8.72 2.43
CA ARG A 102 23.49 9.22 1.67
C ARG A 102 22.20 8.76 2.31
N THR A 103 21.21 9.64 2.41
CA THR A 103 19.86 9.26 2.81
C THR A 103 19.22 8.34 1.77
N ARG A 104 18.21 7.54 2.16
CA ARG A 104 17.52 6.61 1.24
C ARG A 104 16.96 7.34 0.00
N SER A 105 16.55 8.59 0.16
CA SER A 105 16.01 9.43 -0.91
C SER A 105 17.09 9.91 -1.90
N GLU A 106 18.32 10.13 -1.43
CA GLU A 106 19.48 10.48 -2.27
C GLU A 106 20.02 9.30 -3.08
N GLN A 107 19.82 8.06 -2.61
CA GLN A 107 20.37 6.85 -3.23
C GLN A 107 19.66 6.44 -4.53
N GLY A 108 18.44 6.92 -4.82
CA GLY A 108 17.70 6.43 -5.99
C GLY A 108 16.30 6.97 -6.18
N ARG A 109 15.55 6.36 -7.11
CA ARG A 109 14.09 6.57 -7.26
C ARG A 109 13.37 5.91 -6.08
N PRO A 110 12.20 6.40 -5.65
CA PRO A 110 11.41 5.74 -4.63
C PRO A 110 11.06 4.31 -5.07
N ARG A 111 11.07 3.37 -4.13
CA ARG A 111 10.65 1.99 -4.42
C ARG A 111 9.14 1.98 -4.66
N VAL A 112 8.70 1.33 -5.73
CA VAL A 112 7.29 1.02 -5.94
C VAL A 112 6.90 0.00 -4.87
N ILE A 113 6.04 0.40 -3.93
CA ILE A 113 5.48 -0.52 -2.94
C ILE A 113 4.33 -1.25 -3.63
N GLN A 114 4.55 -2.49 -4.07
CA GLN A 114 3.48 -3.34 -4.55
C GLN A 114 2.71 -3.89 -3.35
N HIS A 115 1.43 -3.53 -3.27
CA HIS A 115 0.52 -4.06 -2.26
C HIS A 115 -0.41 -5.07 -2.92
N ILE A 116 -0.42 -6.29 -2.40
CA ILE A 116 -1.39 -7.30 -2.76
C ILE A 116 -2.57 -7.11 -1.81
N GLY A 117 -3.57 -6.35 -2.26
CA GLY A 117 -4.81 -6.17 -1.53
C GLY A 117 -5.71 -7.39 -1.63
N VAL A 118 -6.66 -7.50 -0.70
CA VAL A 118 -7.76 -8.45 -0.84
C VAL A 118 -8.78 -7.84 -1.81
N PRO A 119 -9.14 -8.52 -2.91
CA PRO A 119 -10.16 -8.05 -3.83
C PRO A 119 -11.47 -7.68 -3.13
N LYS A 120 -12.14 -6.62 -3.60
CA LYS A 120 -13.41 -6.13 -3.02
C LYS A 120 -14.47 -7.22 -2.91
N ILE A 121 -14.59 -8.07 -3.93
CA ILE A 121 -15.53 -9.19 -3.95
C ILE A 121 -15.33 -10.07 -2.71
N ILE A 122 -14.10 -10.47 -2.43
CA ILE A 122 -13.77 -11.30 -1.26
C ILE A 122 -14.06 -10.57 0.06
N GLN A 123 -13.84 -9.25 0.11
CA GLN A 123 -14.15 -8.46 1.30
C GLN A 123 -15.66 -8.42 1.58
N GLU A 124 -16.47 -8.25 0.54
CA GLU A 124 -17.93 -8.16 0.66
C GLU A 124 -18.57 -9.54 0.89
N THR A 125 -18.18 -10.55 0.10
CA THR A 125 -18.84 -11.86 0.09
C THR A 125 -18.37 -12.79 1.21
N GLU A 126 -17.06 -12.83 1.50
CA GLU A 126 -16.51 -13.78 2.50
C GLU A 126 -16.29 -13.13 3.86
N LYS A 127 -16.09 -11.81 3.92
CA LYS A 127 -15.80 -11.12 5.19
C LYS A 127 -16.97 -10.28 5.70
N GLY A 128 -18.04 -10.12 4.91
CA GLY A 128 -19.19 -9.28 5.29
C GLY A 128 -18.84 -7.80 5.45
N LEU A 129 -17.71 -7.36 4.90
CA LEU A 129 -17.23 -5.98 4.99
C LEU A 129 -17.88 -5.14 3.89
N SER A 130 -19.14 -4.79 4.10
CA SER A 130 -19.88 -3.90 3.21
C SER A 130 -19.74 -2.43 3.63
N GLY A 131 -19.68 -1.52 2.64
CA GLY A 131 -19.67 -0.07 2.84
C GLY A 131 -18.34 0.60 2.51
N SER A 132 -18.34 1.93 2.49
CA SER A 132 -17.12 2.72 2.41
C SER A 132 -16.51 2.86 3.81
N PRO A 133 -15.20 2.62 3.98
CA PRO A 133 -14.54 2.96 5.22
C PRO A 133 -14.40 4.48 5.34
N GLU A 134 -15.09 5.05 6.32
CA GLU A 134 -15.14 6.49 6.55
C GLU A 134 -14.74 6.80 7.99
N ARG A 135 -13.44 6.94 8.22
CA ARG A 135 -12.98 7.56 9.47
C ARG A 135 -13.30 9.04 9.43
N ASN A 136 -14.00 9.53 10.46
CA ASN A 136 -14.13 10.96 10.73
C ASN A 136 -12.73 11.58 10.84
N PRO A 137 -12.32 12.43 9.89
CA PRO A 137 -11.03 13.10 9.98
C PRO A 137 -11.10 14.11 11.13
N CYS A 138 -10.05 14.15 11.95
CA CYS A 138 -9.90 15.23 12.93
C CYS A 138 -9.23 16.42 12.22
N ASP A 139 -10.04 17.20 11.51
CA ASP A 139 -9.54 18.29 10.66
C ASP A 139 -8.94 19.45 11.46
N SER A 140 -9.45 19.70 12.67
CA SER A 140 -9.01 20.82 13.51
C SER A 140 -7.54 20.71 13.96
N LEU A 141 -7.07 19.50 14.27
CA LEU A 141 -5.69 19.28 14.70
C LEU A 141 -4.69 19.23 13.53
N ASN A 142 -5.16 18.97 12.30
CA ASN A 142 -4.30 18.74 11.14
C ASN A 142 -4.32 19.86 10.09
N HIS A 143 -5.15 20.88 10.26
CA HIS A 143 -5.40 21.90 9.24
C HIS A 143 -4.14 22.70 8.80
N GLU A 144 -3.22 23.01 9.71
CA GLU A 144 -1.97 23.67 9.31
C GLU A 144 -1.04 22.74 8.53
N TYR A 145 -0.96 21.49 8.95
CA TYR A 145 -0.18 20.47 8.28
C TYR A 145 -0.71 20.18 6.87
N THR A 146 -2.03 20.09 6.69
CA THR A 146 -2.65 19.88 5.37
C THR A 146 -2.39 21.07 4.45
N LYS A 147 -2.53 22.31 4.94
CA LYS A 147 -2.18 23.52 4.18
C LYS A 147 -0.72 23.54 3.73
N TYR A 148 0.21 23.25 4.65
CA TYR A 148 1.63 23.17 4.31
C TYR A 148 1.88 22.10 3.24
N ARG A 149 1.31 20.90 3.42
CA ARG A 149 1.43 19.77 2.50
C ARG A 149 0.93 20.13 1.10
N GLU A 150 -0.28 20.66 0.98
CA GLU A 150 -0.88 21.04 -0.31
C GLU A 150 -0.06 22.10 -1.03
N LYS A 151 0.46 23.09 -0.30
CA LYS A 151 1.37 24.08 -0.87
C LYS A 151 2.63 23.43 -1.44
N ARG A 152 3.28 22.55 -0.67
CA ARG A 152 4.51 21.86 -1.10
C ARG A 152 4.31 20.95 -2.31
N GLU A 153 3.16 20.30 -2.40
CA GLU A 153 2.82 19.49 -3.57
C GLU A 153 2.60 20.32 -4.82
N LYS A 154 1.99 21.49 -4.70
CA LYS A 154 1.87 22.45 -5.80
C LYS A 154 3.25 22.95 -6.23
N ASP A 155 4.10 23.31 -5.28
CA ASP A 155 5.47 23.81 -5.55
C ASP A 155 6.37 22.74 -6.23
N LEU A 156 6.16 21.46 -5.92
CA LEU A 156 7.01 20.35 -6.38
C LEU A 156 6.39 19.51 -7.50
N LYS A 157 5.24 19.93 -8.06
CA LYS A 157 4.45 19.17 -9.04
C LYS A 157 5.29 18.61 -10.18
N ASP A 158 6.12 19.43 -10.82
CA ASP A 158 6.95 19.02 -11.97
C ASP A 158 8.00 17.97 -11.61
N LYS A 159 8.53 18.02 -10.38
CA LYS A 159 9.51 17.04 -9.88
C LYS A 159 8.82 15.73 -9.52
N ILE A 160 7.63 15.80 -8.93
CA ILE A 160 6.81 14.64 -8.60
C ILE A 160 6.42 13.89 -9.89
N GLU A 161 5.99 14.61 -10.93
CA GLU A 161 5.60 14.03 -12.22
C GLU A 161 6.75 13.28 -12.91
N LYS A 162 8.00 13.73 -12.75
CA LYS A 162 9.19 13.03 -13.26
C LYS A 162 9.56 11.78 -12.47
N ILE A 163 9.13 11.70 -11.22
CA ILE A 163 9.45 10.59 -10.30
C ILE A 163 8.42 9.47 -10.43
N ASP A 164 7.15 9.82 -10.67
CA ASP A 164 6.03 8.88 -10.73
C ASP A 164 6.19 7.87 -11.89
N PRO A 165 6.40 6.58 -11.60
CA PRO A 165 6.57 5.55 -12.62
C PRO A 165 5.25 5.06 -13.24
N HIS A 166 4.08 5.49 -12.73
CA HIS A 166 2.77 4.99 -13.13
C HIS A 166 1.85 6.03 -13.77
N ARG A 167 2.22 7.33 -13.75
CA ARG A 167 1.46 8.37 -14.43
C ARG A 167 1.71 8.28 -15.94
N GLN A 168 0.67 7.99 -16.72
CA GLN A 168 0.74 8.05 -18.17
C GLN A 168 1.18 9.44 -18.59
N VAL A 169 2.37 9.56 -19.18
CA VAL A 169 2.77 10.77 -19.88
C VAL A 169 1.83 10.85 -21.08
N SER A 170 0.89 11.79 -21.07
CA SER A 170 0.12 12.13 -22.27
C SER A 170 1.12 12.73 -23.25
N ILE A 171 1.70 11.88 -24.09
CA ILE A 171 2.49 12.31 -25.24
C ILE A 171 1.49 12.91 -26.22
N TYR A 172 1.25 14.22 -26.11
CA TYR A 172 0.65 14.97 -27.19
C TYR A 172 1.68 14.98 -28.31
N ILE A 173 1.44 14.13 -29.32
CA ILE A 173 2.15 14.18 -30.59
C ILE A 173 1.48 15.32 -31.36
N ASP A 174 2.07 16.51 -31.29
CA ASP A 174 1.72 17.60 -32.19
C ASP A 174 2.02 17.13 -33.62
N LYS A 175 0.97 17.12 -34.46
CA LYS A 175 1.04 16.85 -35.90
C LYS A 175 1.19 18.15 -36.68
#